data_AF-A0A2C5ZX38-F1
#
_entry.id   AF-A0A2C5ZX38-F1
#
_cell.length_a   1.000
_cell.length_b   1.000
_cell.length_c   1.000
_cell.angle_alpha   90.00
_cell.angle_beta   90.00
_cell.angle_gamma   90.00
#
_symmetry.space_group_name_H-M   'P 1'
#
loop_
_entity.id
_entity.type
_entity.pdbx_description
1 polymer ?
#
loop_
_entity_poly.entity_id
_entity_poly.type
_entity_poly.pdbx_seq_one_letter_code
_entity_poly.pdbx_strand_id
1 'polypeptide(L)'
;MASSSSSSSSSYEHELRVAQQAVRRAAVLTQRVFREAAKGTVDKDDQSPVTVGDFGAQALITAALQHHFPDDEIVAEEEAAALRRDPALRDAIWRLRRRRRRGGCWAGRCATPRP
;
A
#
# COMPACT_ATOMS: atom_id res chain seq x y z
N MET A 1 -2.35 -49.27 11.85
CA MET A 1 -3.22 -48.12 12.17
C MET A 1 -2.55 -46.87 11.64
N ALA A 2 -3.04 -46.31 10.54
CA ALA A 2 -2.52 -45.06 9.99
C ALA A 2 -3.15 -43.89 10.75
N SER A 3 -2.34 -43.13 11.48
CA SER A 3 -2.78 -41.93 12.18
C SER A 3 -2.95 -40.80 11.17
N SER A 4 -4.21 -40.48 10.85
CA SER A 4 -4.57 -39.27 10.13
C SER A 4 -4.29 -38.07 11.01
N SER A 5 -3.19 -37.37 10.77
CA SER A 5 -2.97 -36.03 11.34
C SER A 5 -3.76 -35.04 10.50
N SER A 6 -4.89 -34.58 11.04
CA SER A 6 -5.69 -33.49 10.50
C SER A 6 -4.82 -32.24 10.36
N SER A 7 -4.49 -31.88 9.12
CA SER A 7 -3.95 -30.57 8.79
C SER A 7 -4.98 -29.53 9.22
N SER A 8 -4.61 -28.68 10.18
CA SER A 8 -5.33 -27.45 10.48
C SER A 8 -5.41 -26.63 9.20
N SER A 9 -6.57 -26.66 8.54
CA SER A 9 -6.92 -25.79 7.42
C SER A 9 -6.49 -24.38 7.78
N SER A 10 -5.58 -23.81 7.00
CA SER A 10 -4.99 -22.49 7.25
C SER A 10 -6.10 -21.44 7.19
N SER A 11 -6.68 -21.10 8.34
CA SER A 11 -7.90 -20.29 8.45
C SER A 11 -7.77 -18.85 7.95
N TYR A 12 -6.62 -18.45 7.41
CA TYR A 12 -6.35 -17.09 6.94
C TYR A 12 -5.50 -17.02 5.66
N GLU A 13 -5.55 -18.03 4.79
CA GLU A 13 -4.74 -18.00 3.54
C GLU A 13 -5.08 -16.83 2.62
N HIS A 14 -6.35 -16.42 2.61
CA HIS A 14 -6.80 -15.32 1.75
C HIS A 14 -6.25 -13.98 2.27
N GLU A 15 -6.43 -13.74 3.55
CA GLU A 15 -5.96 -12.60 4.34
C GLU A 15 -4.45 -12.49 4.24
N LEU A 16 -3.73 -13.60 4.45
CA LEU A 16 -2.27 -13.66 4.32
C LEU A 16 -1.82 -13.26 2.91
N ARG A 17 -2.48 -13.78 1.88
CA ARG A 17 -2.14 -13.45 0.48
C ARG A 17 -2.40 -11.98 0.18
N VAL A 18 -3.51 -11.41 0.65
CA VAL A 18 -3.83 -9.99 0.48
C VAL A 18 -2.80 -9.13 1.22
N ALA A 19 -2.50 -9.44 2.47
CA ALA A 19 -1.52 -8.73 3.30
C ALA A 19 -0.13 -8.74 2.66
N GLN A 20 0.35 -9.90 2.19
CA GLN A 20 1.63 -10.00 1.48
C GLN A 20 1.68 -9.13 0.23
N GLN A 21 0.61 -9.10 -0.56
CA GLN A 21 0.55 -8.26 -1.76
C GLN A 21 0.52 -6.76 -1.41
N ALA A 22 -0.22 -6.38 -0.37
CA ALA A 22 -0.30 -5.02 0.13
C ALA A 22 1.07 -4.53 0.61
N VAL A 23 1.73 -5.28 1.50
CA VAL A 23 3.06 -4.96 2.02
C VAL A 23 4.10 -4.91 0.91
N ARG A 24 4.08 -5.84 -0.06
CA ARG A 24 5.00 -5.80 -1.20
C ARG A 24 4.86 -4.50 -2.00
N ARG A 25 3.64 -4.02 -2.20
CA ARG A 25 3.38 -2.75 -2.91
C ARG A 25 3.82 -1.54 -2.08
N ALA A 26 3.55 -1.55 -0.77
CA ALA A 26 3.98 -0.50 0.15
C ALA A 26 5.52 -0.40 0.21
N ALA A 27 6.24 -1.53 0.32
CA ALA A 27 7.70 -1.57 0.32
C ALA A 27 8.31 -1.01 -0.98
N VAL A 28 7.69 -1.29 -2.13
CA VAL A 28 8.11 -0.69 -3.41
C VAL A 28 7.87 0.82 -3.42
N LEU A 29 6.79 1.31 -2.81
CA LEU A 29 6.51 2.74 -2.71
C LEU A 29 7.54 3.44 -1.81
N THR A 30 7.77 2.95 -0.60
CA THR A 30 8.71 3.57 0.36
C THR A 30 10.14 3.58 -0.18
N GLN A 31 10.57 2.49 -0.84
CA GLN A 31 11.86 2.47 -1.52
C GLN A 31 11.97 3.52 -2.64
N ARG A 32 10.87 3.80 -3.36
CA ARG A 32 10.87 4.86 -4.38
C ARG A 32 10.91 6.25 -3.76
N VAL A 33 10.13 6.49 -2.71
CA VAL A 33 10.16 7.76 -1.96
C VAL A 33 11.58 8.04 -1.49
N PHE A 34 12.22 7.05 -0.87
CA PHE A 34 13.62 7.16 -0.44
C PHE A 34 14.58 7.49 -1.59
N ARG A 35 14.44 6.82 -2.75
CA ARG A 35 15.28 7.08 -3.92
C ARG A 35 15.05 8.45 -4.56
N GLU A 36 13.81 8.93 -4.61
CA GLU A 36 13.49 10.26 -5.15
C GLU A 36 13.93 11.36 -4.20
N ALA A 37 13.81 11.13 -2.89
CA ALA A 37 14.38 12.01 -1.86
C ALA A 37 15.91 12.09 -1.94
N ALA A 38 16.59 10.96 -2.10
CA ALA A 38 18.04 10.92 -2.28
C ALA A 38 18.52 11.64 -3.55
N LYS A 39 17.65 11.79 -4.55
CA LYS A 39 17.93 12.54 -5.79
C LYS A 39 17.57 14.02 -5.70
N GLY A 40 17.01 14.48 -4.58
CA GLY A 40 16.53 15.85 -4.40
C GLY A 40 15.23 16.17 -5.14
N THR A 41 14.47 15.17 -5.62
CA THR A 41 13.21 15.40 -6.35
C THR A 41 12.02 15.69 -5.42
N VAL A 42 12.17 15.47 -4.12
CA VAL A 42 11.14 15.77 -3.10
C VAL A 42 11.55 17.08 -2.43
N ASP A 43 10.86 18.17 -2.78
CA ASP A 43 11.09 19.49 -2.20
C ASP A 43 10.82 19.50 -0.69
N LYS A 44 11.59 20.32 0.03
CA LYS A 44 11.67 20.40 1.49
C LYS A 44 10.56 21.23 2.15
N ASP A 45 9.63 21.80 1.38
CA ASP A 45 8.55 22.64 1.90
C ASP A 45 7.43 21.76 2.49
N ASP A 46 7.66 21.27 3.70
CA ASP A 46 6.66 20.80 4.67
C ASP A 46 6.38 19.29 4.77
N GLN A 47 6.88 18.43 3.86
CA GLN A 47 6.71 16.97 3.98
C GLN A 47 8.00 16.21 3.74
N SER A 48 8.68 15.87 4.84
CA SER A 48 9.87 15.02 4.81
C SER A 48 9.62 13.72 4.01
N PRO A 49 10.63 13.19 3.30
CA PRO A 49 10.57 11.89 2.65
C PRO A 49 10.02 10.76 3.54
N VAL A 50 10.27 10.86 4.84
CA VAL A 50 9.79 9.92 5.85
C VAL A 50 8.25 9.99 5.91
N THR A 51 7.69 11.18 6.05
CA THR A 51 6.25 11.46 6.09
C THR A 51 5.51 10.95 4.85
N VAL A 52 6.04 11.19 3.63
CA VAL A 52 5.41 10.70 2.39
C VAL A 52 5.46 9.17 2.28
N GLY A 53 6.53 8.56 2.78
CA GLY A 53 6.70 7.11 2.82
C GLY A 53 5.69 6.44 3.75
N ASP A 54 5.56 6.96 4.97
CA ASP A 54 4.72 6.39 6.03
C ASP A 54 3.23 6.52 5.67
N PHE A 55 2.78 7.74 5.32
CA PHE A 55 1.41 7.96 4.86
C PHE A 55 1.10 7.16 3.58
N GLY A 56 2.05 7.07 2.66
CA GLY A 56 1.88 6.31 1.42
C GLY A 56 1.76 4.81 1.64
N ALA A 57 2.57 4.25 2.55
CA ALA A 57 2.53 2.84 2.92
C ALA A 57 1.20 2.50 3.60
N GLN A 58 0.81 3.30 4.59
CA GLN A 58 -0.46 3.10 5.30
C GLN A 58 -1.65 3.21 4.34
N ALA A 59 -1.70 4.24 3.50
CA ALA A 59 -2.76 4.42 2.51
C ALA A 59 -2.93 3.20 1.59
N LEU A 60 -1.81 2.64 1.11
CA LEU A 60 -1.83 1.48 0.22
C LEU A 60 -2.30 0.21 0.93
N ILE A 61 -1.86 0.00 2.17
CA ILE A 61 -2.22 -1.19 2.95
C ILE A 61 -3.69 -1.12 3.35
N THR A 62 -4.14 -0.01 3.94
CA THR A 62 -5.53 0.21 4.32
C THR A 62 -6.47 0.10 3.12
N ALA A 63 -6.14 0.73 1.98
CA ALA A 63 -6.98 0.64 0.79
C ALA A 63 -7.05 -0.78 0.21
N ALA A 64 -5.97 -1.57 0.31
CA ALA A 64 -5.99 -2.96 -0.11
C ALA A 64 -6.85 -3.83 0.81
N LEU A 65 -6.74 -3.62 2.13
CA LEU A 65 -7.54 -4.34 3.12
C LEU A 65 -9.03 -4.00 2.98
N GLN A 66 -9.41 -2.72 2.96
CA GLN A 66 -10.81 -2.30 2.79
C GLN A 66 -11.44 -2.79 1.49
N HIS A 67 -10.64 -2.95 0.43
CA HIS A 67 -11.14 -3.48 -0.84
C HIS A 67 -11.48 -4.98 -0.78
N HIS A 68 -10.71 -5.75 0.00
CA HIS A 68 -10.87 -7.20 0.13
C HIS A 68 -11.73 -7.61 1.32
N PHE A 69 -11.78 -6.76 2.36
CA PHE A 69 -12.46 -6.95 3.63
C PHE A 69 -13.20 -5.66 4.01
N PRO A 70 -14.34 -5.36 3.34
CA PRO A 70 -15.05 -4.09 3.54
C PRO A 70 -15.71 -3.98 4.93
N ASP A 71 -15.98 -5.11 5.57
CA ASP A 71 -16.63 -5.19 6.89
C ASP A 71 -15.61 -5.25 8.05
N ASP A 72 -14.30 -5.34 7.74
CA ASP A 72 -13.25 -5.42 8.74
C ASP A 72 -12.88 -4.02 9.25
N GLU A 73 -12.75 -3.90 10.58
CA GLU A 73 -12.21 -2.71 11.20
C GLU A 73 -10.68 -2.68 11.08
N ILE A 74 -10.14 -1.51 10.73
CA ILE A 74 -8.69 -1.31 10.58
C ILE A 74 -8.22 -0.32 11.63
N VAL A 75 -7.34 -0.79 12.51
CA VAL A 75 -6.57 0.06 13.43
C VAL A 75 -5.26 0.45 12.75
N ALA A 76 -5.02 1.76 12.63
CA ALA A 76 -3.80 2.31 12.05
C ALA A 76 -3.27 3.45 12.95
N GLU A 77 -1.97 3.69 12.91
CA GLU A 77 -1.30 4.72 13.70
C GLU A 77 -1.75 6.13 13.28
N GLU A 78 -1.92 6.34 11.97
CA GLU A 78 -2.32 7.64 11.41
C GLU A 78 -3.80 7.69 10.99
N GLU A 79 -4.46 8.83 11.14
CA GLU A 79 -5.84 9.00 10.68
C GLU A 79 -5.93 8.99 9.15
N ALA A 80 -6.79 8.15 8.56
CA ALA A 80 -7.09 8.21 7.11
C ALA A 80 -7.66 9.58 6.68
N ALA A 81 -8.14 10.39 7.62
CA ALA A 81 -8.57 11.76 7.39
C ALA A 81 -7.40 12.70 7.06
N ALA A 82 -6.18 12.45 7.54
CA ALA A 82 -5.00 13.26 7.23
C ALA A 82 -4.73 13.31 5.71
N LEU A 83 -4.82 12.15 5.04
CA LEU A 83 -4.68 12.03 3.58
C LEU A 83 -5.82 12.69 2.78
N ARG A 84 -7.01 12.82 3.38
CA ARG A 84 -8.16 13.52 2.75
C ARG A 84 -8.04 15.04 2.92
N ARG A 85 -7.43 15.49 4.01
CA ARG A 85 -7.21 16.90 4.35
C ARG A 85 -6.03 17.52 3.57
N ASP A 86 -5.12 16.71 3.05
CA ASP A 86 -3.97 17.16 2.26
C ASP A 86 -3.99 16.64 0.80
N PRO A 87 -4.49 17.46 -0.15
CA PRO A 87 -4.49 17.11 -1.57
C PRO A 87 -3.09 16.94 -2.17
N ALA A 88 -2.09 17.66 -1.68
CA ALA A 88 -0.72 17.63 -2.20
C ALA A 88 -0.03 16.32 -1.83
N LEU A 89 -0.16 15.87 -0.57
CA LEU A 89 0.31 14.58 -0.10
C LEU A 89 -0.33 13.42 -0.88
N ARG A 90 -1.66 13.48 -1.06
CA ARG A 90 -2.41 12.50 -1.85
C ARG A 90 -1.91 12.44 -3.29
N ASP A 91 -1.70 13.59 -3.93
CA ASP A 91 -1.25 13.65 -5.32
C ASP A 91 0.21 13.19 -5.48
N ALA A 92 1.07 13.45 -4.48
CA ALA A 92 2.43 12.92 -4.42
C ALA A 92 2.44 11.39 -4.35
N ILE A 93 1.68 10.80 -3.41
CA ILE A 93 1.54 9.34 -3.26
C ILE A 93 0.98 8.72 -4.54
N TRP A 94 -0.03 9.34 -5.14
CA TRP A 94 -0.63 8.86 -6.39
C TRP A 94 0.36 8.88 -7.57
N ARG A 95 1.16 9.94 -7.68
CA ARG A 95 2.21 10.08 -8.71
C ARG A 95 3.29 9.00 -8.55
N LEU A 96 3.72 8.74 -7.31
CA LEU A 96 4.70 7.72 -6.98
C LEU A 96 4.19 6.29 -7.23
N ARG A 97 2.89 6.04 -6.99
CA ARG A 97 2.21 4.79 -7.37
C ARG A 97 2.20 4.59 -8.90
N ARG A 98 1.88 5.65 -9.67
CA ARG A 98 1.69 5.57 -11.12
C ARG A 98 2.96 5.45 -11.95
N ARG A 99 4.14 5.73 -11.40
CA ARG A 99 5.42 5.46 -12.08
C ARG A 99 5.72 3.95 -12.10
N ARG A 100 4.93 3.19 -12.85
CA ARG A 100 5.38 1.90 -13.40
C ARG A 100 6.39 2.23 -14.49
N ARG A 101 7.66 1.86 -14.31
CA ARG A 101 8.51 1.64 -15.49
C ARG A 101 7.76 0.62 -16.36
N ARG A 102 7.38 1.04 -17.58
CA ARG A 102 6.84 0.15 -18.60
C ARG A 102 7.84 -1.00 -18.78
N GLY A 103 7.40 -2.22 -18.49
CA GLY A 103 8.24 -3.41 -18.50
C GLY A 103 7.60 -4.50 -17.63
N GLY A 104 6.45 -5.01 -18.07
CA GLY A 104 5.75 -6.10 -17.38
C GLY A 104 4.24 -5.90 -17.40
N CYS A 105 3.61 -6.42 -18.44
CA CYS A 105 2.18 -6.67 -18.45
C CYS A 105 1.87 -7.61 -17.28
N TRP A 106 1.05 -7.17 -16.32
CA TRP A 106 0.50 -8.05 -15.29
C TRP A 106 -1.01 -7.85 -15.27
N ALA A 107 -1.69 -8.85 -15.85
CA ALA A 107 -3.10 -9.17 -15.71
C ALA A 107 -4.09 -7.98 -15.81
N GLY A 108 -4.32 -7.52 -17.04
CA GLY A 108 -5.66 -7.47 -17.61
C GLY A 108 -6.73 -6.51 -17.08
N ARG A 109 -6.51 -5.67 -16.06
CA ARG A 109 -7.50 -4.61 -15.72
C ARG A 109 -6.84 -3.30 -15.27
N CYS A 110 -7.02 -2.28 -16.11
CA CYS A 110 -6.70 -0.89 -15.83
C CYS A 110 -7.84 -0.25 -15.03
N ALA A 111 -7.47 0.76 -14.22
CA ALA A 111 -8.30 1.64 -13.41
C ALA A 111 -8.80 1.06 -12.06
N THR A 112 -8.22 1.59 -10.98
CA THR A 112 -8.91 1.69 -9.68
C THR A 112 -9.53 3.09 -9.64
N PRO A 113 -10.78 3.26 -9.18
CA PRO A 113 -11.37 4.59 -9.06
C PRO A 113 -10.58 5.42 -8.04
N ARG A 114 -10.55 6.75 -8.26
CA ARG A 114 -10.15 7.68 -7.21
C ARG A 114 -11.27 7.69 -6.16
N PRO A 115 -10.96 7.71 -4.85
CA PRO A 115 -11.94 8.16 -3.85
C PRO A 115 -12.27 9.64 -4.07
#